data_AF-A0A526QFY7-F1
#
_entry.id   AF-A0A526QFY7-F1
#
_cell.length_a   1.000
_cell.length_b   1.000
_cell.length_c   1.000
_cell.angle_alpha   90.00
_cell.angle_beta   90.00
_cell.angle_gamma   90.00
#
_symmetry.space_group_name_H-M   'P 1'
#
loop_
_entity.id
_entity.type
_entity.pdbx_description
1 polymer ?
#
loop_
_entity_poly.entity_id
_entity_poly.type
_entity_poly.pdbx_seq_one_letter_code
_entity_poly.pdbx_strand_id
1 'polypeptide(L)'
;APYLPMALGSGETTVMRMVSAYSIMANGGKSIKPSLIDRIQDRYGKTVFKQDERGCEGCNAAEWKNQTEPELVDNSEQVLDPITSMMEGVVQRGTGATIAELGRHIAGKTGTTNDEKDAWFIGYTPNLVVGLYMGFDTPKGLGKGATGGGLAAPIFKDFMRVALDGTPNVDFQVPEGMKLIAINRKTGMKAAEGEAGTIIEAFKPGT
;
A
#
# COMPACT_ATOMS: atom_id res chain seq x y z
N ALA A 1 13.98 -6.55 21.56
CA ALA A 1 13.62 -5.17 21.94
C ALA A 1 13.91 -4.25 20.75
N PRO A 2 13.10 -3.21 20.50
CA PRO A 2 13.41 -2.25 19.43
C PRO A 2 14.71 -1.51 19.74
N TYR A 3 15.57 -1.35 18.73
CA TYR A 3 16.83 -0.61 18.79
C TYR A 3 16.82 0.47 17.69
N LEU A 4 17.53 1.59 17.89
CA LEU A 4 17.48 2.79 17.03
C LEU A 4 17.59 2.49 15.51
N PRO A 5 18.50 1.60 15.05
CA PRO A 5 18.59 1.19 13.64
C PRO A 5 17.33 0.61 13.01
N MET A 6 16.31 0.21 13.79
CA MET A 6 15.04 -0.27 13.24
C MET A 6 14.35 0.80 12.38
N ALA A 7 14.53 2.09 12.70
CA ALA A 7 14.02 3.20 11.89
C ALA A 7 14.68 3.27 10.49
N LEU A 8 15.86 2.66 10.32
CA LEU A 8 16.57 2.56 9.04
C LEU A 8 16.33 1.21 8.34
N GLY A 9 15.49 0.34 8.89
CA GLY A 9 15.17 -0.96 8.30
C GLY A 9 16.18 -2.07 8.60
N SER A 10 16.83 -2.05 9.77
CA SER A 10 17.75 -3.13 10.19
C SER A 10 17.06 -4.46 10.54
N GLY A 11 15.74 -4.52 10.48
CA GLY A 11 14.96 -5.73 10.75
C GLY A 11 14.86 -6.63 9.53
N GLU A 12 14.98 -7.93 9.73
CA GLU A 12 14.74 -8.93 8.69
C GLU A 12 13.25 -9.25 8.57
N THR A 13 12.78 -9.42 7.34
CA THR A 13 11.38 -9.70 7.03
C THR A 13 11.25 -10.37 5.67
N THR A 14 10.05 -10.83 5.34
CA THR A 14 9.74 -11.39 4.03
C THR A 14 8.96 -10.39 3.19
N VAL A 15 9.01 -10.54 1.86
CA VAL A 15 8.21 -9.74 0.93
C VAL A 15 6.73 -9.84 1.29
N MET A 16 6.24 -11.04 1.63
CA MET A 16 4.84 -11.25 2.02
C MET A 16 4.43 -10.43 3.25
N ARG A 17 5.27 -10.38 4.30
CA ARG A 17 4.99 -9.59 5.50
C ARG A 17 5.00 -8.09 5.20
N MET A 18 5.93 -7.65 4.36
CA MET A 18 6.01 -6.26 3.93
C MET A 18 4.81 -5.83 3.11
N VAL A 19 4.43 -6.61 2.09
CA VAL A 19 3.24 -6.36 1.27
C VAL A 19 2.00 -6.33 2.15
N SER A 20 1.85 -7.28 3.08
CA SER A 20 0.72 -7.30 4.02
C SER A 20 0.64 -6.02 4.86
N ALA A 21 1.77 -5.52 5.36
CA ALA A 21 1.82 -4.27 6.11
C ALA A 21 1.45 -3.04 5.25
N TYR A 22 1.87 -3.01 3.98
CA TYR A 22 1.47 -1.94 3.06
C TYR A 22 0.00 -2.08 2.61
N SER A 23 -0.55 -3.28 2.55
CA SER A 23 -1.98 -3.49 2.30
C SER A 23 -2.86 -2.90 3.41
N ILE A 24 -2.38 -2.92 4.66
CA ILE A 24 -3.02 -2.20 5.77
C ILE A 24 -3.01 -0.68 5.52
N MET A 25 -1.96 -0.12 4.92
CA MET A 25 -1.97 1.30 4.55
C MET A 25 -2.94 1.58 3.38
N ALA A 26 -2.95 0.71 2.38
CA ALA A 26 -3.78 0.83 1.19
C ALA A 26 -5.28 0.73 1.48
N ASN A 27 -5.68 -0.16 2.40
CA ASN A 27 -7.09 -0.41 2.74
C ASN A 27 -7.67 0.55 3.79
N GLY A 28 -6.95 1.62 4.15
CA GLY A 28 -7.40 2.58 5.16
C GLY A 28 -7.13 2.15 6.60
N GLY A 29 -6.13 1.29 6.85
CA GLY A 29 -5.60 1.03 8.19
C GLY A 29 -6.19 -0.18 8.90
N LYS A 30 -6.94 -1.02 8.19
CA LYS A 30 -7.54 -2.24 8.75
C LYS A 30 -6.59 -3.42 8.65
N SER A 31 -6.54 -4.23 9.70
CA SER A 31 -5.72 -5.44 9.75
C SER A 31 -6.04 -6.40 8.60
N ILE A 32 -5.00 -7.01 8.02
CA ILE A 32 -5.12 -7.99 6.94
C ILE A 32 -4.38 -9.27 7.33
N LYS A 33 -5.02 -10.42 7.08
CA LYS A 33 -4.39 -11.74 7.12
C LYS A 33 -4.14 -12.21 5.69
N PRO A 34 -2.89 -12.20 5.20
CA PRO A 34 -2.59 -12.66 3.85
C PRO A 34 -2.96 -14.14 3.69
N SER A 35 -3.45 -14.51 2.51
CA SER A 35 -3.72 -15.89 2.14
C SER A 35 -3.37 -16.15 0.69
N LEU A 36 -2.98 -17.39 0.43
CA LEU A 36 -2.85 -17.95 -0.91
C LEU A 36 -4.02 -18.87 -1.26
N ILE A 37 -4.68 -19.44 -0.26
CA ILE A 37 -5.76 -20.43 -0.42
C ILE A 37 -7.04 -19.83 0.13
N ASP A 38 -8.04 -19.64 -0.71
CA ASP A 38 -9.33 -19.08 -0.28
C ASP A 38 -10.27 -20.15 0.29
N ARG A 39 -10.29 -21.33 -0.33
CA ARG A 39 -11.22 -22.41 0.02
C ARG A 39 -10.67 -23.78 -0.37
N ILE A 40 -10.89 -24.77 0.48
CA ILE A 40 -10.65 -26.20 0.19
C ILE A 40 -11.98 -26.94 0.35
N GLN A 41 -12.30 -27.83 -0.59
CA GLN A 41 -13.51 -28.66 -0.58
C GLN A 41 -13.15 -30.14 -0.67
N ASP A 42 -13.98 -31.00 -0.07
CA ASP A 42 -13.89 -32.44 -0.23
C ASP A 42 -14.50 -32.92 -1.57
N ARG A 43 -14.42 -34.23 -1.84
CA ARG A 43 -14.95 -34.85 -3.07
C ARG A 43 -16.47 -34.69 -3.27
N TYR A 44 -17.20 -34.31 -2.22
CA TYR A 44 -18.65 -34.11 -2.24
C TYR A 44 -19.01 -32.62 -2.28
N GLY A 45 -18.01 -31.72 -2.37
CA GLY A 45 -18.21 -30.28 -2.43
C GLY A 45 -18.34 -29.61 -1.06
N LYS A 46 -18.17 -30.33 0.05
CA LYS A 46 -18.23 -29.74 1.38
C LYS A 46 -16.95 -28.94 1.64
N THR A 47 -17.10 -27.68 2.02
CA THR A 47 -15.97 -26.82 2.42
C THR A 47 -15.34 -27.35 3.71
N VAL A 48 -14.05 -27.69 3.64
CA VAL A 48 -13.24 -28.13 4.79
C VAL A 48 -12.38 -27.00 5.36
N PHE A 49 -12.08 -26.00 4.53
CA PHE A 49 -11.33 -24.81 4.92
C PHE A 49 -11.83 -23.61 4.10
N LYS A 50 -11.92 -22.45 4.75
CA LYS A 50 -12.22 -21.15 4.12
C LYS A 50 -11.40 -20.09 4.84
N GLN A 51 -10.72 -19.23 4.09
CA GLN A 51 -9.93 -18.13 4.68
C GLN A 51 -10.80 -16.96 5.12
N ASP A 52 -11.77 -16.58 4.31
CA ASP A 52 -12.65 -15.45 4.62
C ASP A 52 -13.68 -15.85 5.68
N GLU A 53 -13.39 -15.46 6.92
CA GLU A 53 -14.18 -15.72 8.11
C GLU A 53 -15.22 -14.62 8.38
N ARG A 54 -15.36 -13.61 7.50
CA ARG A 54 -16.38 -12.57 7.67
C ARG A 54 -17.78 -13.18 7.68
N GLY A 55 -18.57 -12.72 8.64
CA GLY A 55 -19.99 -13.07 8.74
C GLY A 55 -20.77 -12.41 7.60
N CYS A 56 -21.68 -13.16 7.01
CA CYS A 56 -22.65 -12.63 6.06
C CYS A 56 -24.05 -13.11 6.43
N GLU A 57 -24.81 -12.25 7.10
CA GLU A 57 -26.22 -12.49 7.36
C GLU A 57 -27.00 -12.33 6.04
N GLY A 58 -27.77 -13.35 5.64
CA GLY A 58 -28.56 -13.30 4.41
C GLY A 58 -27.84 -13.70 3.11
N CYS A 59 -26.53 -14.03 3.14
CA CYS A 59 -25.84 -14.57 1.96
C CYS A 59 -26.38 -15.93 1.48
N ASN A 60 -27.04 -16.70 2.36
CA ASN A 60 -27.62 -18.00 2.05
C ASN A 60 -29.14 -17.89 1.83
N ALA A 61 -29.57 -16.97 0.96
CA ALA A 61 -30.96 -16.89 0.56
C ALA A 61 -31.30 -18.03 -0.43
N ALA A 62 -32.34 -18.81 -0.14
CA ALA A 62 -32.78 -19.90 -1.02
C ALA A 62 -33.35 -19.38 -2.36
N GLU A 63 -33.95 -18.19 -2.34
CA GLU A 63 -34.57 -17.56 -3.51
C GLU A 63 -34.45 -16.03 -3.44
N TRP A 64 -34.46 -15.39 -4.61
CA TRP A 64 -34.56 -13.94 -4.73
C TRP A 64 -36.02 -13.49 -4.58
N LYS A 65 -36.29 -12.68 -3.55
CA LYS A 65 -37.60 -12.14 -3.16
C LYS A 65 -37.61 -10.61 -3.14
N ASN A 66 -36.75 -9.96 -3.94
CA ASN A 66 -36.50 -8.51 -3.87
C ASN A 66 -36.03 -8.03 -2.49
N GLN A 67 -35.25 -8.85 -1.77
CA GLN A 67 -34.52 -8.43 -0.58
C GLN A 67 -33.36 -7.50 -0.94
N THR A 68 -32.84 -6.76 0.04
CA THR A 68 -31.59 -6.02 -0.13
C THR A 68 -30.41 -6.98 -0.32
N GLU A 69 -29.35 -6.51 -0.99
CA GLU A 69 -28.10 -7.26 -1.07
C GLU A 69 -27.52 -7.44 0.35
N PRO A 70 -27.10 -8.66 0.73
CA PRO A 70 -26.54 -8.89 2.05
C PRO A 70 -25.17 -8.21 2.16
N GLU A 71 -24.95 -7.49 3.26
CA GLU A 71 -23.69 -6.83 3.53
C GLU A 71 -22.71 -7.77 4.26
N LEU A 72 -21.45 -7.76 3.82
CA LEU A 72 -20.37 -8.43 4.54
C LEU A 72 -19.96 -7.56 5.73
N VAL A 73 -20.06 -8.11 6.93
CA VAL A 73 -19.62 -7.41 8.14
C VAL A 73 -18.09 -7.49 8.21
N ASP A 74 -17.44 -6.35 8.01
CA ASP A 74 -15.99 -6.22 8.14
C ASP A 74 -15.60 -5.96 9.60
N ASN A 75 -15.27 -7.04 10.32
CA ASN A 75 -14.81 -7.01 11.71
C ASN A 75 -13.29 -6.81 11.84
N SER A 76 -12.61 -6.36 10.80
CA SER A 76 -11.16 -6.16 10.84
C SER A 76 -10.79 -5.04 11.81
N GLU A 77 -9.79 -5.28 12.65
CA GLU A 77 -9.30 -4.30 13.61
C GLU A 77 -8.67 -3.09 12.92
N GLN A 78 -9.01 -1.88 13.37
CA GLN A 78 -8.34 -0.65 12.94
C GLN A 78 -6.99 -0.55 13.66
N VAL A 79 -5.89 -0.71 12.93
CA VAL A 79 -4.53 -0.76 13.51
C VAL A 79 -3.68 0.46 13.15
N LEU A 80 -4.10 1.27 12.18
CA LEU A 80 -3.34 2.42 11.70
C LEU A 80 -4.29 3.52 11.22
N ASP A 81 -3.97 4.80 11.43
CA ASP A 81 -4.68 5.90 10.77
C ASP A 81 -4.18 6.05 9.32
N PRO A 82 -5.03 6.34 8.33
CA PRO A 82 -4.57 6.34 6.95
C PRO A 82 -3.52 7.42 6.67
N ILE A 83 -2.37 7.00 6.10
CA ILE A 83 -1.17 7.83 5.87
C ILE A 83 -0.81 7.99 4.38
N THR A 84 -1.75 7.76 3.48
CA THR A 84 -1.44 7.58 2.06
C THR A 84 -0.96 8.84 1.35
N SER A 85 -1.38 10.04 1.75
CA SER A 85 -0.97 11.29 1.09
C SER A 85 0.55 11.48 1.09
N MET A 86 1.21 11.14 2.20
CA MET A 86 2.67 11.18 2.32
C MET A 86 3.35 10.19 1.37
N MET A 87 2.75 9.03 1.17
CA MET A 87 3.28 7.94 0.34
C MET A 87 3.11 8.22 -1.16
N GLU A 88 2.03 8.92 -1.55
CA GLU A 88 1.90 9.47 -2.90
C GLU A 88 2.99 10.51 -3.19
N GLY A 89 3.39 11.29 -2.19
CA GLY A 89 4.49 12.24 -2.32
C GLY A 89 5.81 11.60 -2.73
N VAL A 90 6.10 10.38 -2.30
CA VAL A 90 7.34 9.67 -2.72
C VAL A 90 7.34 9.38 -4.22
N VAL A 91 6.17 9.05 -4.78
CA VAL A 91 5.98 8.73 -6.20
C VAL A 91 5.89 10.00 -7.05
N GLN A 92 5.25 11.06 -6.55
CA GLN A 92 5.07 12.30 -7.32
C GLN A 92 6.33 13.17 -7.36
N ARG A 93 7.10 13.19 -6.27
CA ARG A 93 8.17 14.19 -6.06
C ARG A 93 9.42 13.63 -5.37
N GLY A 94 9.43 12.35 -5.02
CA GLY A 94 10.50 11.72 -4.25
C GLY A 94 11.34 10.73 -5.04
N THR A 95 11.88 9.74 -4.32
CA THR A 95 12.76 8.70 -4.86
C THR A 95 12.08 7.73 -5.81
N GLY A 96 10.74 7.73 -5.88
CA GLY A 96 9.93 6.94 -6.81
C GLY A 96 9.40 7.74 -8.01
N ALA A 97 9.94 8.94 -8.28
CA ALA A 97 9.43 9.88 -9.29
C ALA A 97 9.17 9.27 -10.68
N THR A 98 9.96 8.28 -11.10
CA THR A 98 9.81 7.61 -12.40
C THR A 98 8.45 6.92 -12.57
N ILE A 99 7.77 6.56 -11.47
CA ILE A 99 6.47 5.89 -11.49
C ILE A 99 5.35 6.88 -11.82
N ALA A 100 5.53 8.17 -11.56
CA ALA A 100 4.55 9.21 -11.90
C ALA A 100 4.23 9.28 -13.40
N GLU A 101 5.15 8.80 -14.26
CA GLU A 101 4.95 8.67 -15.71
C GLU A 101 3.72 7.80 -16.07
N LEU A 102 3.25 6.93 -15.17
CA LEU A 102 2.04 6.14 -15.38
C LEU A 102 0.76 6.96 -15.34
N GLY A 103 0.80 8.22 -14.86
CA GLY A 103 -0.35 9.10 -14.81
C GLY A 103 -1.50 8.61 -13.91
N ARG A 104 -1.15 7.87 -12.85
CA ARG A 104 -2.11 7.21 -11.95
C ARG A 104 -1.84 7.54 -10.48
N HIS A 105 -2.88 7.42 -9.64
CA HIS A 105 -2.77 7.56 -8.19
C HIS A 105 -2.06 6.34 -7.59
N ILE A 106 -0.75 6.47 -7.41
CA ILE A 106 0.11 5.42 -6.87
C ILE A 106 0.88 6.00 -5.69
N ALA A 107 0.83 5.28 -4.59
CA ALA A 107 1.62 5.53 -3.40
C ALA A 107 2.75 4.49 -3.29
N GLY A 108 3.85 4.81 -2.63
CA GLY A 108 4.89 3.81 -2.43
C GLY A 108 6.14 4.31 -1.74
N LYS A 109 7.12 3.42 -1.59
CA LYS A 109 8.39 3.73 -0.95
C LYS A 109 9.53 2.89 -1.50
N THR A 110 10.66 3.56 -1.74
CA THR A 110 11.94 2.92 -2.01
C THR A 110 12.61 2.46 -0.71
N GLY A 111 13.24 1.29 -0.74
CA GLY A 111 14.17 0.82 0.29
C GLY A 111 15.51 0.46 -0.34
N THR A 112 16.60 0.74 0.37
CA THR A 112 17.96 0.41 -0.05
C THR A 112 18.78 0.12 1.19
N THR A 113 19.39 -1.05 1.26
CA THR A 113 20.23 -1.43 2.41
C THR A 113 21.65 -0.91 2.26
N ASN A 114 22.41 -0.96 3.36
CA ASN A 114 23.81 -0.58 3.36
C ASN A 114 24.60 -1.39 2.32
N ASP A 115 25.60 -0.74 1.70
CA ASP A 115 26.42 -1.31 0.62
C ASP A 115 25.62 -1.76 -0.62
N GLU A 116 24.38 -1.28 -0.79
CA GLU A 116 23.50 -1.60 -1.92
C GLU A 116 23.30 -3.11 -2.10
N LYS A 117 23.20 -3.85 -1.00
CA LYS A 117 22.99 -5.32 -1.02
C LYS A 117 21.58 -5.69 -1.46
N ASP A 118 20.61 -4.84 -1.10
CA ASP A 118 19.20 -5.07 -1.34
C ASP A 118 18.54 -3.82 -1.92
N ALA A 119 17.75 -4.01 -2.97
CA ALA A 119 16.89 -3.01 -3.55
C ALA A 119 15.43 -3.39 -3.32
N TRP A 120 14.67 -2.48 -2.70
CA TRP A 120 13.25 -2.65 -2.43
C TRP A 120 12.43 -1.55 -3.09
N PHE A 121 11.27 -1.94 -3.60
CA PHE A 121 10.19 -1.00 -3.86
C PHE A 121 8.87 -1.63 -3.48
N ILE A 122 8.07 -0.95 -2.66
CA ILE A 122 6.70 -1.36 -2.37
C ILE A 122 5.81 -0.19 -2.73
N GLY A 123 4.83 -0.45 -3.58
CA GLY A 123 3.87 0.54 -4.01
C GLY A 123 2.48 -0.04 -4.13
N TYR A 124 1.50 0.83 -4.14
CA TYR A 124 0.11 0.46 -4.13
C TYR A 124 -0.78 1.50 -4.77
N THR A 125 -1.93 1.02 -5.22
CA THR A 125 -3.16 1.77 -5.52
C THR A 125 -4.19 1.42 -4.43
N PRO A 126 -5.39 2.02 -4.40
CA PRO A 126 -6.42 1.61 -3.43
C PRO A 126 -6.77 0.11 -3.48
N ASN A 127 -6.60 -0.54 -4.64
CA ASN A 127 -7.08 -1.91 -4.88
C ASN A 127 -5.96 -2.95 -5.06
N LEU A 128 -4.70 -2.53 -5.16
CA LEU A 128 -3.58 -3.43 -5.45
C LEU A 128 -2.31 -2.95 -4.77
N VAL A 129 -1.66 -3.85 -4.02
CA VAL A 129 -0.34 -3.64 -3.41
C VAL A 129 0.66 -4.59 -4.03
N VAL A 130 1.82 -4.07 -4.42
CA VAL A 130 2.91 -4.84 -5.02
C VAL A 130 4.20 -4.51 -4.30
N GLY A 131 4.89 -5.56 -3.84
CA GLY A 131 6.21 -5.46 -3.24
C GLY A 131 7.24 -6.17 -4.11
N LEU A 132 8.36 -5.50 -4.34
CA LEU A 132 9.48 -5.99 -5.11
C LEU A 132 10.74 -5.93 -4.24
N TYR A 133 11.45 -7.05 -4.22
CA TYR A 133 12.74 -7.21 -3.57
C TYR A 133 13.74 -7.77 -4.58
N MET A 134 14.95 -7.23 -4.58
CA MET A 134 16.08 -7.76 -5.33
C MET A 134 17.30 -7.81 -4.43
N GLY A 135 17.97 -8.95 -4.45
CA GLY A 135 19.17 -9.26 -3.69
C GLY A 135 19.77 -10.56 -4.20
N PHE A 136 20.98 -10.89 -3.73
CA PHE A 136 21.59 -12.19 -3.99
C PHE A 136 21.37 -13.12 -2.80
N ASP A 137 21.18 -14.42 -3.06
CA ASP A 137 21.00 -15.44 -2.02
C ASP A 137 22.14 -15.44 -0.98
N THR A 138 23.36 -15.20 -1.46
CA THR A 138 24.50 -14.84 -0.60
C THR A 138 24.69 -13.32 -0.68
N PRO A 139 24.43 -12.56 0.40
CA PRO A 139 24.41 -11.11 0.36
C PRO A 139 25.73 -10.51 -0.15
N LYS A 140 25.65 -9.78 -1.26
CA LYS A 140 26.74 -9.01 -1.86
C LYS A 140 26.15 -7.76 -2.52
N GLY A 141 26.97 -6.73 -2.68
CA GLY A 141 26.52 -5.50 -3.32
C GLY A 141 25.98 -5.77 -4.74
N LEU A 142 24.85 -5.17 -5.06
CA LEU A 142 24.22 -5.25 -6.38
C LEU A 142 24.96 -4.42 -7.45
N GLY A 143 25.88 -3.55 -7.01
CA GLY A 143 26.66 -2.66 -7.85
C GLY A 143 26.20 -1.21 -7.74
N LYS A 144 27.11 -0.27 -8.04
CA LYS A 144 26.86 1.16 -7.86
C LYS A 144 25.58 1.62 -8.56
N GLY A 145 24.66 2.21 -7.82
CA GLY A 145 23.40 2.74 -8.35
C GLY A 145 22.25 1.73 -8.38
N ALA A 146 22.47 0.48 -7.95
CA ALA A 146 21.44 -0.53 -7.80
C ALA A 146 20.61 -0.29 -6.52
N THR A 147 19.93 0.85 -6.48
CA THR A 147 19.08 1.27 -5.37
C THR A 147 17.62 0.90 -5.61
N GLY A 148 16.77 1.10 -4.60
CA GLY A 148 15.33 0.92 -4.74
C GLY A 148 14.72 1.81 -5.83
N GLY A 149 15.23 3.03 -6.02
CA GLY A 149 14.77 3.95 -7.08
C GLY A 149 15.37 3.65 -8.45
N GLY A 150 16.63 3.21 -8.51
CA GLY A 150 17.34 2.94 -9.76
C GLY A 150 17.05 1.58 -10.38
N LEU A 151 16.77 0.57 -9.56
CA LEU A 151 16.59 -0.82 -10.01
C LEU A 151 15.17 -1.34 -9.74
N ALA A 152 14.66 -1.22 -8.52
CA ALA A 152 13.39 -1.80 -8.15
C ALA A 152 12.17 -1.02 -8.71
N ALA A 153 12.19 0.31 -8.64
CA ALA A 153 11.09 1.16 -9.11
C ALA A 153 10.79 1.03 -10.62
N PRO A 154 11.78 0.94 -11.53
CA PRO A 154 11.50 0.68 -12.95
C PRO A 154 10.78 -0.65 -13.21
N ILE A 155 11.17 -1.73 -12.52
CA ILE A 155 10.51 -3.04 -12.69
C ILE A 155 9.08 -2.99 -12.14
N PHE A 156 8.88 -2.35 -11.00
CA PHE A 156 7.54 -2.08 -10.47
C PHE A 156 6.70 -1.28 -11.47
N LYS A 157 7.27 -0.24 -12.09
CA LYS A 157 6.58 0.58 -13.10
C LYS A 157 6.12 -0.27 -14.29
N ASP A 158 6.99 -1.12 -14.83
CA ASP A 158 6.66 -1.98 -15.95
C ASP A 158 5.56 -2.99 -15.61
N PHE A 159 5.61 -3.58 -14.41
CA PHE A 159 4.54 -4.46 -13.91
C PHE A 159 3.22 -3.71 -13.79
N MET A 160 3.22 -2.55 -13.12
CA MET A 160 2.00 -1.78 -12.87
C MET A 160 1.38 -1.22 -14.15
N ARG A 161 2.19 -0.90 -15.16
CA ARG A 161 1.67 -0.51 -16.49
C ARG A 161 0.76 -1.58 -17.09
N VAL A 162 1.14 -2.84 -16.96
CA VAL A 162 0.35 -3.97 -17.47
C VAL A 162 -0.79 -4.30 -16.52
N ALA A 163 -0.53 -4.38 -15.22
CA ALA A 163 -1.52 -4.77 -14.21
C ALA A 163 -2.69 -3.77 -14.09
N LEU A 164 -2.44 -2.50 -14.38
CA LEU A 164 -3.45 -1.45 -14.30
C LEU A 164 -4.09 -1.12 -15.66
N ASP A 165 -3.69 -1.78 -16.74
CA ASP A 165 -4.31 -1.55 -18.05
C ASP A 165 -5.81 -1.89 -18.01
N GLY A 166 -6.64 -1.01 -18.57
CA GLY A 166 -8.11 -1.14 -18.53
C GLY A 166 -8.79 -1.01 -17.17
N THR A 167 -8.04 -0.80 -16.07
CA THR A 167 -8.63 -0.57 -14.73
C THR A 167 -8.97 0.90 -14.50
N PRO A 168 -10.00 1.25 -13.70
CA PRO A 168 -10.25 2.65 -13.36
C PRO A 168 -9.07 3.26 -12.57
N ASN A 169 -8.79 4.53 -12.81
CA ASN A 169 -7.87 5.30 -11.95
C ASN A 169 -8.70 5.89 -10.81
N VAL A 170 -8.49 5.38 -9.60
CA VAL A 170 -9.29 5.73 -8.42
C VAL A 170 -8.40 6.46 -7.42
N ASP A 171 -8.92 7.56 -6.88
CA ASP A 171 -8.23 8.34 -5.87
C ASP A 171 -8.17 7.58 -4.54
N PHE A 172 -7.13 7.86 -3.75
CA PHE A 172 -7.09 7.40 -2.37
C PHE A 172 -8.14 8.13 -1.54
N GLN A 173 -8.88 7.37 -0.72
CA GLN A 173 -9.88 7.93 0.16
C GLN A 173 -9.22 8.71 1.29
N VAL A 174 -9.60 9.98 1.42
CA VAL A 174 -9.22 10.80 2.57
C VAL A 174 -10.09 10.35 3.76
N PRO A 175 -9.51 10.04 4.92
CA PRO A 175 -10.28 9.59 6.08
C PRO A 175 -11.27 10.64 6.54
N GLU A 176 -12.41 10.18 7.05
CA GLU A 176 -13.45 11.07 7.57
C GLU A 176 -12.91 11.94 8.71
N GLY A 177 -13.31 13.21 8.73
CA GLY A 177 -12.89 14.17 9.74
C GLY A 177 -11.52 14.82 9.49
N MET A 178 -10.75 14.41 8.48
CA MET A 178 -9.49 15.07 8.14
C MET A 178 -9.72 16.45 7.51
N LYS A 179 -8.85 17.42 7.84
CA LYS A 179 -8.84 18.75 7.25
C LYS A 179 -7.75 18.84 6.18
N LEU A 180 -8.13 19.19 4.96
CA LEU A 180 -7.19 19.47 3.89
C LEU A 180 -6.65 20.90 4.02
N ILE A 181 -5.34 21.04 4.19
CA ILE A 181 -4.68 22.33 4.39
C ILE A 181 -3.58 22.49 3.33
N ALA A 182 -3.54 23.66 2.69
CA ALA A 182 -2.44 24.06 1.83
C ALA A 182 -1.21 24.41 2.68
N ILE A 183 -0.11 23.70 2.47
CA ILE A 183 1.16 23.92 3.17
C ILE A 183 2.32 24.14 2.19
N ASN A 184 3.32 24.89 2.61
CA ASN A 184 4.58 24.98 1.90
C ASN A 184 5.40 23.72 2.20
N ARG A 185 5.70 22.93 1.17
CA ARG A 185 6.42 21.64 1.32
C ARG A 185 7.81 21.73 1.95
N LYS A 186 8.46 22.91 1.92
CA LYS A 186 9.81 23.15 2.45
C LYS A 186 9.77 23.51 3.93
N THR A 187 8.78 24.29 4.36
CA THR A 187 8.68 24.76 5.75
C THR A 187 7.73 23.90 6.59
N GLY A 188 6.80 23.18 5.96
CA GLY A 188 5.72 22.45 6.63
C GLY A 188 4.61 23.37 7.17
N MET A 189 4.73 24.68 6.99
CA MET A 189 3.77 25.68 7.49
C MET A 189 2.67 25.93 6.47
N LYS A 190 1.53 26.47 6.92
CA LYS A 190 0.43 26.91 6.05
C LYS A 190 0.96 27.83 4.94
N ALA A 191 0.62 27.52 3.70
CA ALA A 191 1.03 28.29 2.53
C ALA A 191 0.22 29.58 2.42
N ALA A 192 0.88 30.64 1.97
CA ALA A 192 0.21 31.84 1.47
C ALA A 192 -0.41 31.57 0.08
N GLU A 193 -1.41 32.38 -0.29
CA GLU A 193 -2.04 32.26 -1.60
C GLU A 193 -1.01 32.53 -2.72
N GLY A 194 -0.96 31.63 -3.71
CA GLY A 194 -0.01 31.72 -4.82
C GLY A 194 1.44 31.38 -4.47
N GLU A 195 1.72 30.90 -3.25
CA GLU A 195 3.08 30.54 -2.84
C GLU A 195 3.61 29.33 -3.62
N ALA A 196 4.84 29.44 -4.12
CA ALA A 196 5.49 28.37 -4.87
C ALA A 196 5.80 27.15 -3.98
N GLY A 197 5.53 25.94 -4.48
CA GLY A 197 5.76 24.70 -3.74
C GLY A 197 4.66 24.37 -2.72
N THR A 198 3.49 24.98 -2.87
CA THR A 198 2.28 24.63 -2.13
C THR A 198 1.82 23.21 -2.47
N ILE A 199 1.50 22.43 -1.45
CA ILE A 199 0.86 21.12 -1.56
C ILE A 199 -0.34 21.06 -0.61
N ILE A 200 -1.34 20.26 -0.97
CA ILE A 200 -2.46 19.95 -0.07
C ILE A 200 -2.08 18.72 0.75
N GLU A 201 -2.15 18.83 2.07
CA GLU A 201 -1.95 17.69 2.98
C GLU A 201 -3.14 17.58 3.95
N ALA A 202 -3.38 16.35 4.41
CA ALA A 202 -4.46 16.03 5.33
C ALA A 202 -3.96 16.09 6.78
N PHE A 203 -4.66 16.86 7.61
CA PHE A 203 -4.37 17.01 9.05
C PHE A 203 -5.51 16.47 9.89
N LYS A 204 -5.17 15.86 11.03
CA LYS A 204 -6.18 15.50 12.03
C LYS A 204 -6.76 16.78 12.65
N PRO A 205 -8.05 16.80 13.02
CA PRO A 205 -8.61 17.92 13.75
C PRO A 205 -7.82 18.22 15.03
N GLY A 206 -7.33 19.45 15.17
CA GLY A 206 -6.64 19.92 16.37
C GLY A 206 -5.13 19.71 16.38
N THR A 207 -4.54 19.19 15.29
CA THR A 207 -3.09 19.20 15.02
C THR A 207 -2.75 20.25 13.99
#